data_AF-A0A523T6J9-F1
#
_entry.id   AF-A0A523T6J9-F1
#
_cell.length_a   1.000
_cell.length_b   1.000
_cell.length_c   1.000
_cell.angle_alpha   90.00
_cell.angle_beta   90.00
_cell.angle_gamma   90.00
#
_symmetry.space_group_name_H-M   'P 1'
#
loop_
_entity.id
_entity.type
_entity.pdbx_description
1 polymer ?
#
loop_
_entity_poly.entity_id
_entity_poly.type
_entity_poly.pdbx_seq_one_letter_code
_entity_poly.pdbx_strand_id
1 'polypeptide(L)'
;MEEKMRKNKIFLVFISTVLCLTFFTPKTISAAEVKLSFDHFYDHAELTKALKALEKANPQLMKVISLGKSHQGRDIWAVILNNPKTGPAVHKPGFYIDGNIHGNEIQGTEVALYAVWYLLKNYGKTELATRLLDEKAFYLILTMNPDSRDYFINKAEAYRTGLIPYDSDRDGVADEDGPEDLDGDGFITQMRKKDPNGRYKAHPDDPRVMIPVRPGEKGEYTLLDDEGIDNDGDGRINEDGLGGYDMNRNYAFNWQPNYVQRGAGDYPFCFPETKATRDFLLAHPNIMGGQNFHNTGGMILRGPGAKNMGEYPIADKKIYDYIGKKGEKIIPGYNYLIVYKDLYTVYGGSIDFLYSVL
;
A
#
# COMPACT_ATOMS: atom_id res chain seq x y z
N MET A 1 9.60 106.94 19.07
CA MET A 1 9.55 105.89 20.10
C MET A 1 8.98 104.68 19.39
N GLU A 2 9.85 103.70 19.10
CA GLU A 2 9.57 102.28 18.76
C GLU A 2 8.54 101.95 17.65
N GLU A 3 8.64 100.92 16.81
CA GLU A 3 9.63 99.91 16.42
C GLU A 3 8.92 99.15 15.27
N LYS A 4 9.42 99.23 14.03
CA LYS A 4 10.01 98.13 13.25
C LYS A 4 9.08 96.97 12.82
N MET A 5 9.24 96.63 11.53
CA MET A 5 9.02 95.32 10.87
C MET A 5 7.59 94.85 10.58
N ARG A 6 7.33 94.03 9.56
CA ARG A 6 7.91 93.67 8.26
C ARG A 6 6.85 92.73 7.65
N LYS A 7 6.29 93.08 6.48
CA LYS A 7 5.26 92.25 5.81
C LYS A 7 5.91 90.98 5.27
N ASN A 8 5.50 89.81 5.77
CA ASN A 8 5.82 88.51 5.20
C ASN A 8 4.60 87.90 4.48
N LYS A 9 4.90 87.37 3.30
CA LYS A 9 4.01 86.74 2.33
C LYS A 9 3.46 85.42 2.87
N ILE A 10 2.15 85.20 2.71
CA ILE A 10 1.49 83.91 2.94
C ILE A 10 1.74 83.03 1.71
N PHE A 11 2.46 81.92 1.89
CA PHE A 11 2.61 80.85 0.91
C PHE A 11 1.80 79.66 1.43
N LEU A 12 0.71 79.31 0.75
CA LEU A 12 -0.13 78.16 1.06
C LEU A 12 0.48 76.93 0.40
N VAL A 13 0.98 75.97 1.17
CA VAL A 13 1.50 74.69 0.67
C VAL A 13 0.37 73.64 0.81
N PHE A 14 -0.07 73.08 -0.31
CA PHE A 14 -0.92 71.88 -0.35
C PHE A 14 -0.09 70.66 0.03
N ILE A 15 -0.42 70.00 1.13
CA ILE A 15 0.12 68.67 1.46
C ILE A 15 -0.82 67.64 0.83
N SER A 16 -0.37 66.98 -0.24
CA SER A 16 -1.04 65.81 -0.80
C SER A 16 -0.71 64.59 0.06
N THR A 17 -1.68 64.04 0.76
CA THR A 17 -1.53 62.78 1.50
C THR A 17 -1.70 61.62 0.52
N VAL A 18 -0.60 60.96 0.14
CA VAL A 18 -0.63 59.71 -0.64
C VAL A 18 -1.06 58.59 0.30
N LEU A 19 -2.32 58.17 0.22
CA LEU A 19 -2.84 56.98 0.89
C LEU A 19 -2.35 55.75 0.12
N CYS A 20 -1.27 55.14 0.58
CA CYS A 20 -0.72 53.91 0.02
C CYS A 20 -1.65 52.74 0.42
N LEU A 21 -2.65 52.46 -0.40
CA LEU A 21 -3.44 51.23 -0.33
C LEU A 21 -2.53 50.05 -0.70
N THR A 22 -1.97 49.41 0.31
CA THR A 22 -1.33 48.11 0.17
C THR A 22 -2.42 47.08 -0.13
N PHE A 23 -2.61 46.78 -1.41
CA PHE A 23 -3.30 45.57 -1.81
C PHE A 23 -2.53 44.38 -1.23
N PHE A 24 -3.06 43.77 -0.16
CA PHE A 24 -2.67 42.44 0.26
C PHE A 24 -3.11 41.48 -0.84
N THR A 25 -2.27 41.29 -1.85
CA THR A 25 -2.34 40.07 -2.65
C THR A 25 -2.02 38.93 -1.69
N PRO A 26 -2.88 37.90 -1.54
CA PRO A 26 -2.48 36.72 -0.80
C PRO A 26 -1.26 36.16 -1.51
N LYS A 27 -0.10 36.31 -0.84
CA LYS A 27 1.14 35.67 -1.26
C LYS A 27 0.81 34.19 -1.28
N THR A 28 0.59 33.62 -2.44
CA THR A 28 0.61 32.17 -2.62
C THR A 28 1.99 31.76 -2.13
N ILE A 29 2.04 31.26 -0.90
CA ILE A 29 3.22 30.58 -0.39
C ILE A 29 3.32 29.37 -1.32
N SER A 30 4.16 29.50 -2.35
CA SER A 30 4.66 28.36 -3.09
C SER A 30 5.46 27.58 -2.06
N ALA A 31 4.79 26.65 -1.37
CA ALA A 31 5.47 25.65 -0.57
C ALA A 31 6.51 25.05 -1.50
N ALA A 32 7.78 25.10 -1.11
CA ALA A 32 8.86 24.48 -1.87
C ALA A 32 8.36 23.10 -2.31
N GLU A 33 8.32 22.88 -3.63
CA GLU A 33 7.80 21.65 -4.21
C GLU A 33 8.55 20.50 -3.55
N VAL A 34 7.85 19.68 -2.75
CA VAL A 34 8.46 18.54 -2.07
C VAL A 34 8.94 17.60 -3.18
N LYS A 35 10.25 17.54 -3.37
CA LYS A 35 10.86 16.70 -4.39
C LYS A 35 10.82 15.25 -3.90
N LEU A 36 9.95 14.47 -4.52
CA LEU A 36 9.94 13.02 -4.41
C LEU A 36 10.58 12.43 -5.66
N SER A 37 11.22 11.27 -5.50
CA SER A 37 11.80 10.47 -6.57
C SER A 37 11.04 9.16 -6.64
N PHE A 38 10.60 8.75 -7.83
CA PHE A 38 9.87 7.50 -8.04
C PHE A 38 10.71 6.45 -8.77
N ASP A 39 12.03 6.64 -8.75
CA ASP A 39 13.09 5.71 -9.13
C ASP A 39 13.85 5.17 -7.90
N HIS A 40 13.28 5.34 -6.70
CA HIS A 40 13.85 4.96 -5.40
C HIS A 40 12.76 4.35 -4.51
N PHE A 41 13.15 3.40 -3.65
CA PHE A 41 12.28 2.81 -2.64
C PHE A 41 12.52 3.47 -1.29
N TYR A 42 11.51 4.13 -0.74
CA TYR A 42 11.64 4.86 0.52
C TYR A 42 11.65 3.90 1.69
N ASP A 43 12.70 3.86 2.52
CA ASP A 43 12.61 3.17 3.81
C ASP A 43 11.61 3.85 4.76
N HIS A 44 11.37 3.30 5.96
CA HIS A 44 10.39 3.86 6.90
C HIS A 44 10.74 5.29 7.34
N ALA A 45 12.02 5.58 7.56
CA ALA A 45 12.49 6.88 8.00
C ALA A 45 12.37 7.94 6.89
N GLU A 46 12.76 7.58 5.67
CA GLU A 46 12.62 8.40 4.46
C GLU A 46 11.16 8.66 4.13
N LEU A 47 10.30 7.63 4.19
CA LEU A 47 8.86 7.76 4.00
C LEU A 47 8.26 8.71 5.05
N THR A 48 8.63 8.54 6.32
CA THR A 48 8.18 9.44 7.41
C THR A 48 8.54 10.89 7.10
N LYS A 49 9.79 11.13 6.70
CA LYS A 49 10.28 12.47 6.33
C LYS A 49 9.52 13.04 5.13
N ALA A 50 9.28 12.23 4.10
CA ALA A 50 8.52 12.61 2.91
C ALA A 50 7.07 13.01 3.26
N LEU A 51 6.37 12.18 4.03
CA LEU A 51 4.99 12.45 4.46
C LEU A 51 4.89 13.72 5.30
N LYS A 52 5.80 13.93 6.26
CA LYS A 52 5.83 15.16 7.07
C LYS A 52 6.16 16.40 6.26
N ALA A 53 7.02 16.28 5.25
CA ALA A 53 7.28 17.38 4.32
C ALA A 53 6.03 17.71 3.48
N LEU A 54 5.33 16.70 2.96
CA LEU A 54 4.10 16.88 2.18
C LEU A 54 2.97 17.51 3.01
N GLU A 55 2.76 17.05 4.24
CA GLU A 55 1.77 17.63 5.18
C GLU A 55 2.08 19.09 5.48
N LYS A 56 3.35 19.42 5.77
CA LYS A 56 3.79 20.80 6.01
C LYS A 56 3.59 21.69 4.79
N ALA A 57 3.78 21.16 3.59
CA ALA A 57 3.58 21.89 2.34
C ALA A 57 2.09 22.06 1.98
N ASN A 58 1.21 21.15 2.43
CA ASN A 58 -0.20 21.11 2.08
C ASN A 58 -1.13 20.98 3.31
N PRO A 59 -0.99 21.83 4.34
CA PRO A 59 -1.63 21.62 5.64
C PRO A 59 -3.16 21.74 5.61
N GLN A 60 -3.73 22.32 4.55
CA GLN A 60 -5.18 22.40 4.36
C GLN A 60 -5.77 21.16 3.69
N LEU A 61 -4.98 20.41 2.91
CA LEU A 61 -5.46 19.32 2.07
C LEU A 61 -5.07 17.94 2.56
N MET A 62 -4.02 17.84 3.38
CA MET A 62 -3.41 16.59 3.80
C MET A 62 -3.25 16.55 5.33
N LYS A 63 -3.53 15.38 5.91
CA LYS A 63 -3.22 15.03 7.30
C LYS A 63 -2.51 13.69 7.35
N VAL A 64 -1.41 13.61 8.09
CA VAL A 64 -0.64 12.38 8.35
C VAL A 64 -0.92 11.92 9.77
N ILE A 65 -1.36 10.68 9.92
CA ILE A 65 -1.64 10.07 11.21
C ILE A 65 -0.89 8.73 11.33
N SER A 66 -0.51 8.38 12.56
CA SER A 66 -0.10 7.01 12.87
C SER A 66 -1.34 6.24 13.33
N LEU A 67 -1.56 5.06 12.75
CA LEU A 67 -2.66 4.17 13.12
C LEU A 67 -2.33 3.32 14.35
N GLY A 68 -1.06 3.28 14.74
CA GLY A 68 -0.54 2.39 15.75
C GLY A 68 0.93 2.08 15.46
N LYS A 69 1.45 1.10 16.20
CA LYS A 69 2.81 0.61 16.03
C LYS A 69 2.78 -0.81 15.48
N SER A 70 3.72 -1.12 14.59
CA SER A 70 4.05 -2.49 14.20
C SER A 70 4.69 -3.26 15.35
N HIS A 71 4.97 -4.55 15.14
CA HIS A 71 5.69 -5.37 16.11
C HIS A 71 7.01 -4.75 16.61
N GLN A 72 7.85 -4.26 15.69
CA GLN A 72 9.13 -3.64 16.02
C GLN A 72 9.01 -2.15 16.40
N GLY A 73 7.79 -1.64 16.59
CA GLY A 73 7.55 -0.29 17.11
C GLY A 73 7.53 0.83 16.07
N ARG A 74 7.51 0.51 14.76
CA ARG A 74 7.42 1.50 13.68
C ARG A 74 5.99 2.02 13.54
N ASP A 75 5.84 3.31 13.23
CA ASP A 75 4.51 3.88 12.96
C ASP A 75 3.89 3.31 11.69
N ILE A 76 2.63 2.90 11.77
CA ILE A 76 1.84 2.54 10.60
C ILE A 76 1.19 3.82 10.07
N TRP A 77 1.82 4.42 9.07
CA TRP A 77 1.40 5.72 8.56
C TRP A 77 0.18 5.64 7.65
N ALA A 78 -0.80 6.50 7.94
CA ALA A 78 -1.90 6.79 7.05
C ALA A 78 -1.97 8.28 6.69
N VAL A 79 -2.50 8.55 5.50
CA VAL A 79 -2.75 9.87 4.95
C VAL A 79 -4.23 10.04 4.68
N ILE A 80 -4.77 11.18 5.11
CA ILE A 80 -6.11 11.63 4.76
C ILE A 80 -5.97 12.83 3.84
N LEU A 81 -6.50 12.73 2.61
CA LEU A 81 -6.59 13.84 1.67
C LEU A 81 -8.03 14.30 1.51
N ASN A 82 -8.25 15.59 1.68
CA ASN A 82 -9.58 16.21 1.58
C ASN A 82 -9.45 17.73 1.44
N ASN A 83 -10.24 18.36 0.58
CA ASN A 83 -10.46 19.82 0.69
C ASN A 83 -11.55 20.14 1.74
N PRO A 84 -11.20 20.71 2.90
CA PRO A 84 -12.17 21.02 3.96
C PRO A 84 -13.15 22.14 3.56
N LYS A 85 -12.82 22.96 2.56
CA LYS A 85 -13.70 24.06 2.11
C LYS A 85 -14.97 23.56 1.42
N THR A 86 -14.92 22.35 0.85
CA THR A 86 -16.06 21.70 0.20
C THR A 86 -16.71 20.63 1.10
N GLY A 87 -16.29 20.54 2.37
CA GLY A 87 -16.91 19.69 3.38
C GLY A 87 -15.90 18.85 4.18
N PRO A 88 -16.31 18.34 5.36
CA PRO A 88 -15.51 17.39 6.14
C PRO A 88 -15.28 16.08 5.37
N ALA A 89 -14.10 15.46 5.55
CA ALA A 89 -13.73 14.22 4.86
C ALA A 89 -14.78 13.11 5.03
N VAL A 90 -15.25 12.91 6.27
CA VAL A 90 -16.24 11.88 6.64
C VAL A 90 -17.63 12.08 6.01
N HIS A 91 -17.92 13.25 5.43
CA HIS A 91 -19.19 13.53 4.74
C HIS A 91 -19.09 13.38 3.22
N LYS A 92 -17.90 13.08 2.69
CA LYS A 92 -17.66 12.85 1.27
C LYS A 92 -17.50 11.36 1.00
N PRO A 93 -17.87 10.86 -0.19
CA PRO A 93 -17.51 9.51 -0.60
C PRO A 93 -15.99 9.30 -0.48
N GLY A 94 -15.61 8.30 0.29
CA GLY A 94 -14.24 7.93 0.59
C GLY A 94 -13.70 6.92 -0.42
N PHE A 95 -12.42 7.06 -0.78
CA PHE A 95 -11.68 6.04 -1.54
C PHE A 95 -10.44 5.62 -0.75
N TYR A 96 -10.30 4.31 -0.57
CA TYR A 96 -9.22 3.72 0.22
C TYR A 96 -8.10 3.18 -0.67
N ILE A 97 -6.85 3.38 -0.27
CA ILE A 97 -5.69 2.79 -0.95
C ILE A 97 -4.74 2.24 0.13
N ASP A 98 -4.21 1.05 -0.10
CA ASP A 98 -3.06 0.60 0.68
C ASP A 98 -1.99 -0.06 -0.19
N GLY A 99 -0.82 -0.22 0.41
CA GLY A 99 0.28 -1.00 -0.13
C GLY A 99 1.00 -1.76 0.96
N ASN A 100 1.78 -2.76 0.54
CA ASN A 100 2.70 -3.49 1.38
C ASN A 100 2.07 -4.15 2.61
N ILE A 101 0.93 -4.81 2.45
CA ILE A 101 0.53 -5.82 3.43
C ILE A 101 1.51 -7.01 3.42
N HIS A 102 2.14 -7.29 2.28
CA HIS A 102 3.32 -8.15 2.21
C HIS A 102 4.60 -7.30 2.12
N GLY A 103 5.59 -7.67 2.93
CA GLY A 103 6.83 -6.89 3.09
C GLY A 103 7.72 -6.89 1.84
N ASN A 104 7.79 -8.03 1.16
CA ASN A 104 8.57 -8.21 -0.06
C ASN A 104 7.96 -7.56 -1.32
N GLU A 105 6.70 -7.14 -1.28
CA GLU A 105 6.01 -6.50 -2.41
C GLU A 105 6.27 -4.98 -2.46
N ILE A 106 7.54 -4.57 -2.36
CA ILE A 106 8.00 -3.22 -1.95
C ILE A 106 7.36 -2.02 -2.67
N GLN A 107 6.94 -2.19 -3.93
CA GLN A 107 6.42 -1.14 -4.81
C GLN A 107 5.06 -0.57 -4.36
N GLY A 108 4.29 -1.28 -3.53
CA GLY A 108 2.95 -0.84 -3.12
C GLY A 108 2.97 0.54 -2.42
N THR A 109 3.99 0.78 -1.60
CA THR A 109 4.21 2.04 -0.88
C THR A 109 4.43 3.20 -1.84
N GLU A 110 5.26 2.99 -2.86
CA GLU A 110 5.59 4.00 -3.87
C GLU A 110 4.36 4.36 -4.70
N VAL A 111 3.52 3.38 -5.04
CA VAL A 111 2.25 3.63 -5.76
C VAL A 111 1.29 4.46 -4.89
N ALA A 112 1.13 4.10 -3.62
CA ALA A 112 0.31 4.88 -2.68
C ALA A 112 0.85 6.30 -2.50
N LEU A 113 2.17 6.45 -2.33
CA LEU A 113 2.84 7.75 -2.22
C LEU A 113 2.71 8.58 -3.50
N TYR A 114 2.77 7.95 -4.68
CA TYR A 114 2.55 8.59 -5.96
C TYR A 114 1.13 9.14 -6.08
N ALA A 115 0.12 8.38 -5.63
CA ALA A 115 -1.26 8.86 -5.60
C ALA A 115 -1.41 10.12 -4.73
N VAL A 116 -0.78 10.14 -3.54
CA VAL A 116 -0.72 11.33 -2.67
C VAL A 116 -0.10 12.51 -3.40
N TRP A 117 1.10 12.31 -3.95
CA TRP A 117 1.84 13.35 -4.66
C TRP A 117 1.07 13.89 -5.87
N TYR A 118 0.48 13.01 -6.68
CA TYR A 118 -0.23 13.37 -7.89
C TYR A 118 -1.43 14.25 -7.58
N LEU A 119 -2.25 13.86 -6.59
CA LEU A 119 -3.42 14.63 -6.19
C LEU A 119 -3.04 16.02 -5.67
N LEU A 120 -2.03 16.10 -4.78
CA LEU A 120 -1.57 17.38 -4.23
C LEU A 120 -0.91 18.28 -5.28
N LYS A 121 -0.03 17.72 -6.12
CA LYS A 121 0.71 18.47 -7.13
C LYS A 121 -0.19 19.07 -8.20
N ASN A 122 -1.29 18.38 -8.54
CA ASN A 122 -2.20 18.76 -9.62
C ASN A 122 -3.49 19.44 -9.15
N TYR A 123 -3.73 19.53 -7.84
CA TYR A 123 -4.84 20.29 -7.28
C TYR A 123 -4.76 21.76 -7.68
N GLY A 124 -5.86 22.32 -8.20
CA GLY A 124 -5.92 23.67 -8.76
C GLY A 124 -5.23 23.84 -10.12
N LYS A 125 -4.61 22.79 -10.68
CA LYS A 125 -3.95 22.81 -12.00
C LYS A 125 -4.68 21.98 -13.04
N THR A 126 -5.22 20.84 -12.64
CA THR A 126 -6.02 19.96 -13.51
C THR A 126 -7.44 19.87 -12.99
N GLU A 127 -8.42 19.78 -13.90
CA GLU A 127 -9.82 19.58 -13.53
C GLU A 127 -9.99 18.27 -12.75
N LEU A 128 -9.33 17.19 -13.19
CA LEU A 128 -9.43 15.88 -12.56
C LEU A 128 -8.99 15.90 -11.09
N ALA A 129 -7.76 16.33 -10.78
CA ALA A 129 -7.27 16.32 -9.40
C ALA A 129 -8.05 17.29 -8.49
N THR A 130 -8.44 18.45 -9.03
CA THR A 130 -9.27 19.43 -8.30
C THR A 130 -10.61 18.84 -7.92
N ARG A 131 -11.33 18.28 -8.91
CA ARG A 131 -12.62 17.64 -8.70
C ARG A 131 -12.53 16.47 -7.72
N LEU A 132 -11.50 15.63 -7.82
CA LEU A 132 -11.32 14.51 -6.91
C LEU A 132 -11.14 14.96 -5.45
N LEU A 133 -10.30 15.95 -5.15
CA LEU A 133 -10.10 16.41 -3.77
C LEU A 133 -11.24 17.29 -3.24
N ASP A 134 -11.99 17.95 -4.14
CA ASP A 134 -13.18 18.71 -3.77
C ASP A 134 -14.36 17.79 -3.45
N GLU A 135 -14.58 16.75 -4.24
CA GLU A 135 -15.78 15.89 -4.13
C GLU A 135 -15.57 14.62 -3.29
N LYS A 136 -14.33 14.17 -3.09
CA LYS A 136 -14.00 12.90 -2.43
C LYS A 136 -13.04 13.10 -1.27
N ALA A 137 -13.03 12.12 -0.37
CA ALA A 137 -11.96 11.95 0.61
C ALA A 137 -11.10 10.75 0.20
N PHE A 138 -9.78 10.86 0.33
CA PHE A 138 -8.88 9.73 0.12
C PHE A 138 -8.23 9.33 1.43
N TYR A 139 -8.22 8.03 1.70
CA TYR A 139 -7.65 7.42 2.88
C TYR A 139 -6.58 6.44 2.42
N LEU A 140 -5.32 6.71 2.71
CA LEU A 140 -4.21 5.90 2.22
C LEU A 140 -3.41 5.35 3.38
N ILE A 141 -3.21 4.03 3.47
CA ILE A 141 -2.21 3.43 4.36
C ILE A 141 -0.98 3.15 3.50
N LEU A 142 0.14 3.81 3.78
CA LEU A 142 1.27 3.80 2.87
C LEU A 142 1.99 2.46 2.89
N THR A 143 2.20 1.92 4.08
CA THR A 143 2.72 0.57 4.28
C THR A 143 2.00 -0.06 5.46
N MET A 144 1.39 -1.22 5.23
CA MET A 144 0.77 -2.02 6.29
C MET A 144 1.80 -2.86 7.05
N ASN A 145 2.90 -3.25 6.41
CA ASN A 145 3.98 -4.06 6.97
C ASN A 145 5.30 -3.25 6.99
N PRO A 146 5.40 -2.20 7.82
CA PRO A 146 6.59 -1.35 7.84
C PRO A 146 7.85 -2.12 8.28
N ASP A 147 7.71 -3.16 9.10
CA ASP A 147 8.87 -3.88 9.63
C ASP A 147 9.57 -4.73 8.57
N SER A 148 8.83 -5.63 7.93
CA SER A 148 9.40 -6.53 6.91
C SER A 148 9.86 -5.76 5.68
N ARG A 149 9.12 -4.71 5.28
CA ARG A 149 9.53 -3.86 4.16
C ARG A 149 10.83 -3.10 4.43
N ASP A 150 10.97 -2.52 5.62
CA ASP A 150 12.18 -1.80 6.02
C ASP A 150 13.37 -2.76 6.17
N TYR A 151 13.11 -3.97 6.66
CA TYR A 151 14.09 -5.04 6.70
C TYR A 151 14.58 -5.40 5.29
N PHE A 152 13.67 -5.62 4.33
CA PHE A 152 14.06 -5.94 2.96
C PHE A 152 14.89 -4.83 2.30
N ILE A 153 14.51 -3.56 2.46
CA ILE A 153 15.27 -2.43 1.90
C ILE A 153 16.70 -2.36 2.48
N ASN A 154 16.87 -2.64 3.77
CA ASN A 154 18.15 -2.48 4.46
C ASN A 154 19.04 -3.73 4.44
N LYS A 155 18.45 -4.92 4.30
CA LYS A 155 19.15 -6.22 4.40
C LYS A 155 19.17 -7.01 3.09
N ALA A 156 18.37 -6.61 2.10
CA ALA A 156 18.17 -7.34 0.85
C ALA A 156 17.60 -8.76 1.02
N GLU A 157 16.99 -9.05 2.17
CA GLU A 157 16.32 -10.30 2.50
C GLU A 157 14.79 -10.09 2.48
N ALA A 158 14.08 -10.88 1.67
CA ALA A 158 12.71 -10.58 1.28
C ALA A 158 11.68 -11.49 1.97
N TYR A 159 11.07 -11.02 3.06
CA TYR A 159 9.98 -11.74 3.73
C TYR A 159 8.61 -11.24 3.28
N ARG A 160 7.72 -12.17 2.93
CA ARG A 160 6.32 -11.84 2.62
C ARG A 160 5.56 -11.41 3.87
N THR A 161 5.81 -12.11 4.96
CA THR A 161 5.16 -11.99 6.27
C THR A 161 5.67 -10.76 7.03
N GLY A 162 5.13 -10.50 8.22
CA GLY A 162 5.77 -9.56 9.15
C GLY A 162 6.92 -10.24 9.93
N LEU A 163 7.54 -9.51 10.86
CA LEU A 163 8.73 -9.96 11.62
C LEU A 163 8.39 -10.27 13.10
N ILE A 164 7.17 -10.75 13.37
CA ILE A 164 6.83 -11.27 14.70
C ILE A 164 7.38 -12.69 14.74
N PRO A 165 8.17 -13.09 15.74
CA PRO A 165 8.57 -14.48 15.91
C PRO A 165 7.34 -15.36 15.97
N TYR A 166 7.25 -16.36 15.09
CA TYR A 166 6.02 -17.11 14.91
C TYR A 166 6.32 -18.60 14.72
N ASP A 167 5.96 -19.36 15.74
CA ASP A 167 6.00 -20.82 15.78
C ASP A 167 4.97 -21.40 14.78
N SER A 168 5.43 -21.66 13.55
CA SER A 168 4.56 -22.00 12.42
C SER A 168 3.99 -23.41 12.51
N ASP A 169 4.74 -24.34 13.11
CA ASP A 169 4.43 -25.77 13.18
C ASP A 169 3.95 -26.21 14.59
N ARG A 170 4.09 -25.35 15.59
CA ARG A 170 3.64 -25.46 16.99
C ARG A 170 4.48 -26.41 17.83
N ASP A 171 5.77 -26.50 17.56
CA ASP A 171 6.71 -27.31 18.33
C ASP A 171 7.21 -26.61 19.62
N GLY A 172 6.93 -25.32 19.76
CA GLY A 172 7.28 -24.49 20.92
C GLY A 172 8.52 -23.62 20.75
N VAL A 173 9.13 -23.64 19.57
CA VAL A 173 10.21 -22.74 19.15
C VAL A 173 9.75 -21.95 17.92
N ALA A 174 10.35 -20.80 17.63
CA ALA A 174 9.83 -19.90 16.60
C ALA A 174 10.95 -19.42 15.68
N ASP A 175 10.66 -19.42 14.39
CA ASP A 175 11.54 -18.99 13.30
C ASP A 175 12.83 -19.84 13.19
N GLU A 176 12.78 -21.15 13.47
CA GLU A 176 13.97 -22.02 13.55
C GLU A 176 14.38 -22.72 12.24
N ASP A 177 13.49 -22.80 11.24
CA ASP A 177 13.72 -23.56 10.01
C ASP A 177 13.38 -22.74 8.75
N GLY A 178 14.23 -21.75 8.45
CA GLY A 178 14.12 -20.91 7.25
C GLY A 178 15.07 -21.31 6.12
N PRO A 179 14.85 -20.82 4.89
CA PRO A 179 15.71 -21.16 3.77
C PRO A 179 17.14 -20.63 3.94
N GLU A 180 18.12 -21.45 3.58
CA GLU A 180 19.54 -21.10 3.54
C GLU A 180 20.08 -21.06 2.12
N ASP A 181 20.91 -20.05 1.87
CA ASP A 181 21.75 -19.95 0.68
C ASP A 181 22.81 -21.07 0.71
N LEU A 182 22.50 -22.20 0.08
CA LEU A 182 23.31 -23.43 0.12
C LEU A 182 24.57 -23.30 -0.72
N ASP A 183 24.58 -22.43 -1.73
CA ASP A 183 25.72 -22.24 -2.64
C ASP A 183 26.53 -20.95 -2.40
N GLY A 184 26.04 -20.09 -1.51
CA GLY A 184 26.72 -18.88 -1.05
C GLY A 184 26.72 -17.75 -2.06
N ASP A 185 25.78 -17.73 -3.01
CA ASP A 185 25.70 -16.73 -4.08
C ASP A 185 24.94 -15.45 -3.68
N GLY A 186 24.36 -15.44 -2.48
CA GLY A 186 23.60 -14.34 -1.89
C GLY A 186 22.12 -14.33 -2.27
N PHE A 187 21.61 -15.38 -2.93
CA PHE A 187 20.20 -15.52 -3.29
C PHE A 187 19.63 -16.80 -2.67
N ILE A 188 18.39 -16.71 -2.19
CA ILE A 188 17.58 -17.91 -1.93
C ILE A 188 16.83 -18.22 -3.23
N THR A 189 17.07 -19.39 -3.78
CA THR A 189 16.51 -19.84 -5.06
C THR A 189 15.59 -21.04 -4.90
N GLN A 190 14.57 -21.12 -5.76
CA GLN A 190 13.71 -22.30 -5.82
C GLN A 190 14.46 -23.47 -6.45
N MET A 191 14.56 -24.57 -5.72
CA MET A 191 15.25 -25.75 -6.18
C MET A 191 14.37 -26.54 -7.17
N ARG A 192 15.01 -27.21 -8.14
CA ARG A 192 14.30 -28.06 -9.08
C ARG A 192 15.07 -29.34 -9.34
N LYS A 193 14.35 -30.45 -9.43
CA LYS A 193 14.91 -31.75 -9.74
C LYS A 193 14.45 -32.21 -11.10
N LYS A 194 15.37 -32.70 -11.92
CA LYS A 194 15.03 -33.35 -13.18
C LYS A 194 14.24 -34.62 -12.87
N ASP A 195 13.02 -34.69 -13.37
CA ASP A 195 12.06 -35.75 -13.13
C ASP A 195 11.28 -36.04 -14.42
N PRO A 196 11.47 -37.21 -15.06
CA PRO A 196 10.74 -37.59 -16.27
C PRO A 196 9.21 -37.67 -16.10
N ASN A 197 8.71 -37.68 -14.86
CA ASN A 197 7.29 -37.65 -14.52
C ASN A 197 6.88 -36.31 -13.87
N GLY A 198 7.77 -35.32 -13.90
CA GLY A 198 7.54 -33.99 -13.36
C GLY A 198 6.38 -33.28 -14.06
N ARG A 199 5.82 -32.28 -13.37
CA ARG A 199 4.70 -31.47 -13.87
C ARG A 199 5.14 -30.13 -14.47
N TYR A 200 6.43 -29.86 -14.49
CA TYR A 200 6.99 -28.60 -14.95
C TYR A 200 7.96 -28.81 -16.11
N LYS A 201 8.06 -27.80 -16.96
CA LYS A 201 9.08 -27.70 -18.01
C LYS A 201 9.67 -26.30 -18.01
N ALA A 202 10.85 -26.16 -18.61
CA ALA A 202 11.47 -24.86 -18.78
C ALA A 202 10.66 -23.95 -19.73
N HIS A 203 10.54 -22.67 -19.39
CA HIS A 203 10.01 -21.69 -20.32
C HIS A 203 10.95 -21.60 -21.54
N PRO A 204 10.42 -21.58 -22.77
CA PRO A 204 11.24 -21.63 -23.99
C PRO A 204 12.19 -20.43 -24.12
N ASP A 205 11.78 -19.26 -23.62
CA ASP A 205 12.56 -18.02 -23.74
C ASP A 205 13.51 -17.79 -22.56
N ASP A 206 13.24 -18.39 -21.39
CA ASP A 206 14.10 -18.26 -20.21
C ASP A 206 14.09 -19.58 -19.43
N PRO A 207 15.16 -20.39 -19.52
CA PRO A 207 15.19 -21.70 -18.89
C PRO A 207 15.23 -21.66 -17.37
N ARG A 208 15.32 -20.48 -16.74
CA ARG A 208 15.18 -20.32 -15.28
C ARG A 208 13.72 -20.36 -14.83
N VAL A 209 12.80 -19.91 -15.68
CA VAL A 209 11.37 -19.84 -15.36
C VAL A 209 10.71 -21.18 -15.64
N MET A 210 10.14 -21.83 -14.64
CA MET A 210 9.40 -23.09 -14.79
C MET A 210 7.93 -22.82 -15.08
N ILE A 211 7.37 -23.52 -16.07
CA ILE A 211 5.94 -23.46 -16.41
C ILE A 211 5.30 -24.83 -16.25
N PRO A 212 4.05 -24.90 -15.75
CA PRO A 212 3.32 -26.16 -15.69
C PRO A 212 3.07 -26.70 -17.10
N VAL A 213 3.21 -28.01 -17.27
CA VAL A 213 2.89 -28.67 -18.54
C VAL A 213 1.39 -28.69 -18.79
N ARG A 214 0.99 -28.67 -20.06
CA ARG A 214 -0.42 -28.77 -20.43
C ARG A 214 -0.95 -30.19 -20.18
N PRO A 215 -2.27 -30.38 -19.97
CA PRO A 215 -2.85 -31.72 -19.89
C PRO A 215 -2.45 -32.58 -21.10
N GLY A 216 -1.87 -33.75 -20.84
CA GLY A 216 -1.38 -34.68 -21.89
C GLY A 216 0.07 -34.46 -22.32
N GLU A 217 0.74 -33.42 -21.84
CA GLU A 217 2.17 -33.19 -22.04
C GLU A 217 2.97 -33.76 -20.85
N LYS A 218 4.16 -34.34 -21.13
CA LYS A 218 5.08 -34.79 -20.08
C LYS A 218 5.97 -33.63 -19.64
N GLY A 219 6.11 -33.43 -18.33
CA GLY A 219 7.11 -32.51 -17.80
C GLY A 219 8.48 -33.17 -17.67
N GLU A 220 9.44 -32.32 -17.31
CA GLU A 220 10.86 -32.66 -17.20
C GLU A 220 11.42 -32.36 -15.81
N TYR A 221 10.69 -31.55 -15.02
CA TYR A 221 11.10 -31.09 -13.71
C TYR A 221 9.99 -31.23 -12.69
N THR A 222 10.41 -31.56 -11.49
CA THR A 222 9.66 -31.38 -10.26
C THR A 222 10.29 -30.20 -9.53
N LEU A 223 9.48 -29.18 -9.26
CA LEU A 223 9.90 -28.09 -8.38
C LEU A 223 10.01 -28.66 -6.96
N LEU A 224 11.13 -28.35 -6.32
CA LEU A 224 11.29 -28.45 -4.89
C LEU A 224 10.96 -27.07 -4.31
N ASP A 225 10.95 -26.96 -2.99
CA ASP A 225 10.80 -25.67 -2.31
C ASP A 225 12.09 -24.84 -2.46
N ASP A 226 12.14 -23.72 -1.74
CA ASP A 226 13.34 -22.89 -1.68
C ASP A 226 14.53 -23.73 -1.16
N GLU A 227 15.75 -23.35 -1.54
CA GLU A 227 16.95 -24.01 -1.02
C GLU A 227 17.05 -23.90 0.50
N GLY A 228 17.50 -24.99 1.12
CA GLY A 228 17.72 -25.07 2.56
C GLY A 228 17.87 -26.50 3.06
N ILE A 229 18.05 -26.63 4.37
CA ILE A 229 18.18 -27.90 5.10
C ILE A 229 17.09 -28.02 6.17
N ASP A 230 16.86 -29.24 6.64
CA ASP A 230 16.00 -29.54 7.78
C ASP A 230 16.81 -29.23 9.07
N ASN A 231 16.60 -28.04 9.65
CA ASN A 231 17.42 -27.56 10.76
C ASN A 231 17.11 -28.22 12.09
N ASP A 232 15.87 -28.65 12.30
CA ASP A 232 15.37 -29.22 13.55
C ASP A 232 15.23 -30.75 13.51
N GLY A 233 15.33 -31.35 12.33
CA GLY A 233 15.32 -32.79 12.11
C GLY A 233 13.93 -33.42 12.13
N ASP A 234 12.87 -32.64 11.91
CA ASP A 234 11.48 -33.13 11.90
C ASP A 234 11.10 -33.87 10.60
N GLY A 235 11.97 -33.79 9.59
CA GLY A 235 11.81 -34.40 8.27
C GLY A 235 11.24 -33.48 7.21
N ARG A 236 11.10 -32.18 7.49
CA ARG A 236 10.65 -31.14 6.56
C ARG A 236 11.71 -30.04 6.49
N ILE A 237 11.62 -29.22 5.46
CA ILE A 237 12.67 -28.27 5.08
C ILE A 237 12.01 -26.91 4.89
N ASN A 238 12.60 -25.86 5.45
CA ASN A 238 12.23 -24.46 5.30
C ASN A 238 10.81 -24.13 5.77
N GLU A 239 10.34 -24.80 6.82
CA GLU A 239 8.94 -24.70 7.22
C GLU A 239 8.62 -23.73 8.35
N ASP A 240 9.62 -23.34 9.11
CA ASP A 240 9.54 -22.37 10.21
C ASP A 240 10.56 -21.24 10.02
N GLY A 241 10.61 -20.65 8.83
CA GLY A 241 11.42 -19.47 8.56
C GLY A 241 10.80 -18.20 9.14
N LEU A 242 11.63 -17.16 9.31
CA LEU A 242 11.25 -15.88 9.93
C LEU A 242 9.85 -15.39 9.52
N GLY A 243 8.92 -15.43 10.48
CA GLY A 243 7.50 -15.17 10.26
C GLY A 243 6.68 -16.44 10.00
N GLY A 244 5.86 -16.47 8.93
CA GLY A 244 4.94 -17.59 8.66
C GLY A 244 3.44 -17.26 8.78
N TYR A 245 3.10 -16.08 9.30
CA TYR A 245 1.75 -15.53 9.24
C TYR A 245 1.54 -14.57 8.06
N ASP A 246 0.35 -14.62 7.45
CA ASP A 246 -0.05 -13.79 6.32
C ASP A 246 -1.16 -12.83 6.78
N MET A 247 -0.82 -11.54 6.85
CA MET A 247 -1.77 -10.49 7.23
C MET A 247 -2.96 -10.37 6.28
N ASN A 248 -2.80 -10.77 5.01
CA ASN A 248 -3.88 -10.88 4.05
C ASN A 248 -4.65 -12.21 4.14
N ARG A 249 -4.53 -12.92 5.28
CA ARG A 249 -5.41 -14.03 5.73
C ARG A 249 -6.06 -13.75 7.08
N ASN A 250 -5.83 -12.58 7.66
CA ASN A 250 -6.17 -12.29 9.06
C ASN A 250 -7.38 -11.35 9.20
N TYR A 251 -8.14 -11.06 8.14
CA TYR A 251 -9.33 -10.20 8.21
C TYR A 251 -10.58 -10.97 8.64
N ALA A 252 -11.46 -10.34 9.43
CA ALA A 252 -12.67 -10.97 9.99
C ALA A 252 -13.84 -11.08 9.00
N PHE A 253 -13.59 -11.56 7.78
CA PHE A 253 -14.63 -11.94 6.85
C PHE A 253 -14.30 -13.27 6.18
N ASN A 254 -15.19 -14.26 6.31
CA ASN A 254 -14.96 -15.63 5.85
C ASN A 254 -13.58 -16.16 6.29
N TRP A 255 -13.12 -15.76 7.47
CA TRP A 255 -11.84 -16.16 8.03
C TRP A 255 -11.87 -17.65 8.38
N GLN A 256 -10.73 -18.32 8.22
CA GLN A 256 -10.57 -19.73 8.54
C GLN A 256 -9.31 -19.91 9.41
N PRO A 257 -9.31 -20.88 10.33
CA PRO A 257 -8.15 -21.15 11.19
C PRO A 257 -6.95 -21.68 10.40
N ASN A 258 -5.76 -21.65 11.03
CA ASN A 258 -4.48 -21.95 10.38
C ASN A 258 -4.43 -23.31 9.65
N TYR A 259 -5.11 -24.34 10.19
CA TYR A 259 -5.16 -25.67 9.57
C TYR A 259 -5.99 -25.74 8.27
N VAL A 260 -6.76 -24.70 7.95
CA VAL A 260 -7.48 -24.53 6.67
C VAL A 260 -6.80 -23.47 5.81
N GLN A 261 -6.38 -22.36 6.43
CA GLN A 261 -5.74 -21.24 5.78
C GLN A 261 -4.42 -20.92 6.49
N ARG A 262 -3.31 -21.44 5.95
CA ARG A 262 -1.96 -21.16 6.49
C ARG A 262 -1.74 -19.64 6.62
N GLY A 263 -1.15 -19.25 7.73
CA GLY A 263 -0.81 -17.88 8.10
C GLY A 263 -1.97 -17.02 8.61
N ALA A 264 -3.16 -17.59 8.83
CA ALA A 264 -4.34 -16.82 9.23
C ALA A 264 -4.29 -16.24 10.65
N GLY A 265 -3.32 -16.67 11.47
CA GLY A 265 -3.23 -16.35 12.90
C GLY A 265 -4.20 -17.17 13.76
N ASP A 266 -4.25 -16.87 15.05
CA ASP A 266 -5.11 -17.59 16.01
C ASP A 266 -6.58 -17.14 15.95
N TYR A 267 -6.79 -15.87 15.60
CA TYR A 267 -8.10 -15.27 15.43
C TYR A 267 -8.01 -14.05 14.50
N PRO A 268 -9.12 -13.60 13.88
CA PRO A 268 -9.09 -12.43 13.01
C PRO A 268 -8.58 -11.18 13.72
N PHE A 269 -7.72 -10.42 13.05
CA PHE A 269 -7.10 -9.19 13.55
C PHE A 269 -6.24 -9.37 14.80
N CYS A 270 -5.58 -10.53 14.94
CA CYS A 270 -4.65 -10.79 16.04
C CYS A 270 -3.33 -10.03 15.90
N PHE A 271 -2.93 -9.65 14.68
CA PHE A 271 -1.71 -8.88 14.45
C PHE A 271 -1.91 -7.39 14.69
N PRO A 272 -0.93 -6.67 15.27
CA PRO A 272 -1.06 -5.25 15.57
C PRO A 272 -1.34 -4.41 14.31
N GLU A 273 -0.77 -4.78 13.17
CA GLU A 273 -0.92 -4.09 11.89
C GLU A 273 -2.34 -4.23 11.30
N THR A 274 -2.87 -5.46 11.30
CA THR A 274 -4.23 -5.74 10.80
C THR A 274 -5.29 -5.16 11.74
N LYS A 275 -5.03 -5.17 13.06
CA LYS A 275 -5.86 -4.51 14.06
C LYS A 275 -5.91 -2.99 13.87
N ALA A 276 -4.76 -2.34 13.69
CA ALA A 276 -4.68 -0.90 13.43
C ALA A 276 -5.42 -0.51 12.15
N THR A 277 -5.25 -1.31 11.09
CA THR A 277 -5.97 -1.12 9.82
C THR A 277 -7.47 -1.29 9.96
N ARG A 278 -7.94 -2.33 10.66
CA ARG A 278 -9.36 -2.52 10.98
C ARG A 278 -9.96 -1.31 11.68
N ASP A 279 -9.31 -0.85 12.75
CA ASP A 279 -9.83 0.26 13.56
C ASP A 279 -9.91 1.55 12.73
N PHE A 280 -8.93 1.78 11.85
CA PHE A 280 -8.97 2.87 10.89
C PHE A 280 -10.13 2.73 9.90
N LEU A 281 -10.29 1.58 9.26
CA LEU A 281 -11.35 1.35 8.27
C LEU A 281 -12.75 1.51 8.88
N LEU A 282 -12.99 0.92 10.05
CA LEU A 282 -14.28 1.02 10.76
C LEU A 282 -14.59 2.44 11.25
N ALA A 283 -13.56 3.26 11.51
CA ALA A 283 -13.73 4.67 11.85
C ALA A 283 -14.08 5.56 10.64
N HIS A 284 -14.02 5.04 9.41
CA HIS A 284 -14.31 5.76 8.17
C HIS A 284 -15.42 5.08 7.36
N PRO A 285 -16.67 5.08 7.87
CA PRO A 285 -17.81 4.40 7.23
C PRO A 285 -18.25 5.04 5.90
N ASN A 286 -17.62 6.15 5.51
CA ASN A 286 -17.85 6.80 4.22
C ASN A 286 -16.99 6.23 3.08
N ILE A 287 -16.10 5.26 3.35
CA ILE A 287 -15.34 4.54 2.32
C ILE A 287 -16.33 3.74 1.45
N MET A 288 -16.33 4.01 0.14
CA MET A 288 -17.23 3.37 -0.83
C MET A 288 -16.49 2.55 -1.89
N GLY A 289 -15.17 2.51 -1.82
CA GLY A 289 -14.32 1.75 -2.72
C GLY A 289 -12.88 1.79 -2.25
N GLY A 290 -12.09 0.79 -2.64
CA GLY A 290 -10.68 0.74 -2.30
C GLY A 290 -9.84 -0.10 -3.25
N GLN A 291 -8.53 0.07 -3.14
CA GLN A 291 -7.54 -0.67 -3.91
C GLN A 291 -6.37 -1.08 -3.01
N ASN A 292 -6.15 -2.39 -2.90
CA ASN A 292 -5.01 -2.97 -2.20
C ASN A 292 -3.93 -3.31 -3.22
N PHE A 293 -2.76 -2.68 -3.12
CA PHE A 293 -1.67 -2.91 -4.07
C PHE A 293 -0.80 -4.10 -3.65
N HIS A 294 -0.74 -5.07 -4.56
CA HIS A 294 0.10 -6.25 -4.48
C HIS A 294 0.99 -6.37 -5.72
N ASN A 295 1.99 -7.23 -5.65
CA ASN A 295 2.70 -7.75 -6.82
C ASN A 295 2.96 -9.26 -6.66
N THR A 296 3.29 -10.01 -7.70
CA THR A 296 3.49 -9.63 -9.11
C THR A 296 2.44 -10.30 -10.01
N GLY A 297 2.49 -10.02 -11.31
CA GLY A 297 1.81 -10.84 -12.32
C GLY A 297 0.89 -10.09 -13.29
N GLY A 298 0.85 -8.75 -13.25
CA GLY A 298 0.04 -7.98 -14.20
C GLY A 298 -1.45 -8.31 -14.08
N MET A 299 -2.02 -8.11 -12.90
CA MET A 299 -3.39 -8.52 -12.59
C MET A 299 -4.19 -7.37 -11.99
N ILE A 300 -5.44 -7.26 -12.42
CA ILE A 300 -6.48 -6.47 -11.74
C ILE A 300 -7.45 -7.48 -11.15
N LEU A 301 -7.43 -7.60 -9.82
CA LEU A 301 -8.20 -8.60 -9.12
C LEU A 301 -9.49 -8.00 -8.56
N ARG A 302 -10.59 -8.74 -8.68
CA ARG A 302 -11.76 -8.56 -7.83
C ARG A 302 -12.07 -9.83 -7.04
N GLY A 303 -12.74 -9.64 -5.91
CA GLY A 303 -13.34 -10.77 -5.19
C GLY A 303 -14.51 -11.39 -5.98
N PRO A 304 -15.12 -12.46 -5.44
CA PRO A 304 -14.80 -13.07 -4.15
C PRO A 304 -13.42 -13.73 -4.06
N GLY A 305 -12.84 -13.74 -2.86
CA GLY A 305 -11.59 -14.47 -2.58
C GLY A 305 -11.77 -15.98 -2.47
N ALA A 306 -12.95 -16.47 -2.06
CA ALA A 306 -13.21 -17.89 -1.87
C ALA A 306 -14.44 -18.42 -2.62
N LYS A 307 -14.35 -19.67 -3.08
CA LYS A 307 -15.43 -20.34 -3.84
C LYS A 307 -16.75 -20.45 -3.04
N ASN A 308 -16.67 -20.60 -1.72
CA ASN A 308 -17.85 -20.72 -0.86
C ASN A 308 -18.66 -19.42 -0.73
N MET A 309 -18.11 -18.27 -1.15
CA MET A 309 -18.81 -16.98 -1.12
C MET A 309 -19.79 -16.80 -2.28
N GLY A 310 -19.78 -17.67 -3.28
CA GLY A 310 -20.61 -17.53 -4.47
C GLY A 310 -20.09 -16.44 -5.41
N GLU A 311 -20.99 -15.72 -6.08
CA GLU A 311 -20.66 -14.62 -6.99
C GLU A 311 -21.26 -13.32 -6.45
N TYR A 312 -20.62 -12.18 -6.76
CA TYR A 312 -21.16 -10.88 -6.42
C TYR A 312 -22.55 -10.65 -7.06
N PRO A 313 -23.43 -9.85 -6.41
CA PRO A 313 -24.67 -9.38 -7.00
C PRO A 313 -24.44 -8.78 -8.39
N ILE A 314 -25.41 -8.98 -9.29
CA ILE A 314 -25.29 -8.60 -10.70
C ILE A 314 -25.02 -7.09 -10.87
N ALA A 315 -25.56 -6.25 -9.98
CA ALA A 315 -25.34 -4.81 -10.03
C ALA A 315 -23.86 -4.45 -9.78
N ASP A 316 -23.27 -4.98 -8.72
CA ASP A 316 -21.87 -4.70 -8.35
C ASP A 316 -20.92 -5.33 -9.37
N LYS A 317 -21.20 -6.58 -9.77
CA LYS A 317 -20.41 -7.27 -10.79
C LYS A 317 -20.30 -6.45 -12.07
N LYS A 318 -21.37 -5.80 -12.53
CA LYS A 318 -21.32 -4.93 -13.72
C LYS A 318 -20.38 -3.73 -13.52
N ILE A 319 -20.33 -3.16 -12.34
CA ILE A 319 -19.44 -2.03 -12.01
C ILE A 319 -17.99 -2.50 -11.99
N TYR A 320 -17.69 -3.60 -11.27
CA TYR A 320 -16.35 -4.18 -11.23
C TYR A 320 -15.88 -4.61 -12.63
N ASP A 321 -16.72 -5.29 -13.40
CA ASP A 321 -16.37 -5.70 -14.77
C ASP A 321 -16.12 -4.50 -15.68
N TYR A 322 -16.83 -3.38 -15.49
CA TYR A 322 -16.58 -2.16 -16.23
C TYR A 322 -15.22 -1.55 -15.85
N ILE A 323 -14.93 -1.41 -14.55
CA ILE A 323 -13.67 -0.84 -14.05
C ILE A 323 -12.49 -1.72 -14.47
N GLY A 324 -12.57 -3.04 -14.22
CA GLY A 324 -11.52 -4.01 -14.54
C GLY A 324 -11.17 -4.03 -16.03
N LYS A 325 -12.18 -4.17 -16.91
CA LYS A 325 -11.97 -4.18 -18.38
C LYS A 325 -11.50 -2.84 -18.94
N LYS A 326 -11.79 -1.73 -18.25
CA LYS A 326 -11.21 -0.43 -18.59
C LYS A 326 -9.75 -0.37 -18.15
N GLY A 327 -9.42 -0.91 -16.98
CA GLY A 327 -8.06 -1.05 -16.48
C GLY A 327 -7.15 -1.82 -17.43
N GLU A 328 -7.61 -2.97 -17.96
CA GLU A 328 -6.86 -3.76 -18.97
C GLU A 328 -6.47 -2.95 -20.21
N LYS A 329 -7.31 -1.98 -20.59
CA LYS A 329 -7.06 -1.10 -21.76
C LYS A 329 -6.09 0.03 -21.45
N ILE A 330 -6.00 0.43 -20.19
CA ILE A 330 -5.18 1.55 -19.72
C ILE A 330 -3.78 1.07 -19.33
N ILE A 331 -3.67 -0.16 -18.82
CA ILE A 331 -2.44 -0.71 -18.26
C ILE A 331 -2.02 -1.92 -19.12
N PRO A 332 -1.10 -1.74 -20.09
CA PRO A 332 -0.63 -2.83 -20.94
C PRO A 332 -0.08 -4.00 -20.12
N GLY A 333 -0.43 -5.23 -20.52
CA GLY A 333 0.01 -6.45 -19.86
C GLY A 333 -0.78 -6.83 -18.60
N TYR A 334 -1.79 -6.05 -18.20
CA TYR A 334 -2.65 -6.39 -17.07
C TYR A 334 -3.93 -7.09 -17.52
N ASN A 335 -4.30 -8.17 -16.82
CA ASN A 335 -5.54 -8.92 -17.04
C ASN A 335 -6.50 -8.75 -15.86
N TYR A 336 -7.79 -8.63 -16.13
CA TYR A 336 -8.84 -8.57 -15.13
C TYR A 336 -9.33 -9.98 -14.76
N LEU A 337 -9.14 -10.35 -13.50
CA LEU A 337 -9.37 -11.70 -13.00
C LEU A 337 -10.20 -11.72 -11.71
N ILE A 338 -10.82 -12.86 -11.44
CA ILE A 338 -11.59 -13.13 -10.23
C ILE A 338 -10.73 -14.03 -9.32
N VAL A 339 -10.48 -13.60 -8.09
CA VAL A 339 -9.50 -14.26 -7.19
C VAL A 339 -9.75 -15.77 -7.06
N TYR A 340 -10.91 -16.20 -6.55
CA TYR A 340 -11.11 -17.64 -6.30
C TYR A 340 -11.13 -18.49 -7.57
N LYS A 341 -11.53 -17.91 -8.70
CA LYS A 341 -11.84 -18.63 -9.94
C LYS A 341 -10.63 -18.74 -10.86
N ASP A 342 -9.89 -17.65 -11.00
CA ASP A 342 -8.79 -17.52 -11.94
C ASP A 342 -7.41 -17.59 -11.24
N LEU A 343 -7.40 -17.51 -9.90
CA LEU A 343 -6.23 -17.82 -9.07
C LEU A 343 -6.51 -19.03 -8.19
N TYR A 344 -6.82 -18.81 -6.91
CA TYR A 344 -7.03 -19.83 -5.89
C TYR A 344 -7.91 -19.26 -4.77
N THR A 345 -8.50 -20.16 -3.99
CA THR A 345 -9.33 -19.78 -2.85
C THR A 345 -8.47 -19.18 -1.73
N VAL A 346 -8.90 -18.01 -1.24
CA VAL A 346 -8.30 -17.27 -0.13
C VAL A 346 -9.38 -16.97 0.90
N TYR A 347 -9.09 -17.29 2.17
CA TYR A 347 -9.92 -16.93 3.32
C TYR A 347 -9.30 -15.80 4.12
N GLY A 348 -10.13 -14.94 4.72
CA GLY A 348 -9.66 -13.83 5.55
C GLY A 348 -8.88 -12.74 4.82
N GLY A 349 -9.12 -12.56 3.52
CA GLY A 349 -8.48 -11.53 2.69
C GLY A 349 -9.05 -10.13 2.91
N SER A 350 -8.22 -9.11 2.71
CA SER A 350 -8.61 -7.70 2.86
C SER A 350 -9.71 -7.28 1.91
N ILE A 351 -9.66 -7.70 0.63
CA ILE A 351 -10.66 -7.34 -0.39
C ILE A 351 -12.07 -7.81 -0.02
N ASP A 352 -12.20 -9.00 0.58
CA ASP A 352 -13.49 -9.58 0.94
C ASP A 352 -14.07 -8.87 2.16
N PHE A 353 -13.21 -8.47 3.11
CA PHE A 353 -13.58 -7.61 4.22
C PHE A 353 -14.03 -6.23 3.75
N LEU A 354 -13.28 -5.58 2.84
CA LEU A 354 -13.65 -4.28 2.28
C LEU A 354 -14.98 -4.32 1.54
N TYR A 355 -15.28 -5.41 0.82
CA TYR A 355 -16.53 -5.54 0.07
C TYR A 355 -17.74 -5.89 0.96
N SER A 356 -17.53 -6.69 2.01
CA SER A 356 -18.63 -7.33 2.73
C SER A 356 -18.93 -6.71 4.10
N VAL A 357 -18.01 -5.92 4.65
CA VAL A 357 -18.13 -5.34 6.00
C VAL A 357 -18.19 -3.80 5.97
N LEU A 358 -17.42 -3.17 5.10
CA LEU A 358 -17.52 -1.72 4.85
C LEU A 358 -18.60 -1.45 3.80
#